data_AF-A0A9E5LZG4-F1
#
_entry.id   AF-A0A9E5LZG4-F1
#
_cell.length_a   1.000
_cell.length_b   1.000
_cell.length_c   1.000
_cell.angle_alpha   90.00
_cell.angle_beta   90.00
_cell.angle_gamma   90.00
#
_symmetry.space_group_name_H-M   'P 1'
#
loop_
_entity.id
_entity.type
_entity.pdbx_description
1 polymer ?
#
loop_
_entity_poly.entity_id
_entity_poly.type
_entity_poly.pdbx_seq_one_letter_code
_entity_poly.pdbx_strand_id
1 'polypeptide(L)'
;MSKKIWTGIALAAAVIAMGWWWLERSTRPAPATSPVHELALQSVPPALPPLPPPPVPVETESPSDNLAATHTSNATIAPTGDQPALEEPLSNVLPTAGEILAEPGDDYVKIAQKLGALVLDSRASIENRREALAHTLNLSVGHEAEVLIPLVKDLRLPDELAEDILSEALNRPLRFQADLYIEALVTRTTPELSLRIRQHLAFLTDGPDLGPTSSAWRGALAKAKAGWE
;
A
#
# COMPACT_ATOMS: atom_id res chain seq x y z
N MET A 1 -4.53 36.93 -23.03
CA MET A 1 -4.33 35.47 -23.07
C MET A 1 -2.91 35.16 -22.62
N SER A 2 -2.68 34.78 -21.34
CA SER A 2 -1.36 34.27 -20.89
C SER A 2 -1.35 33.63 -19.48
N LYS A 3 -2.51 33.43 -18.83
CA LYS A 3 -2.58 32.87 -17.46
C LYS A 3 -2.59 31.33 -17.41
N LYS A 4 -2.90 30.63 -18.51
CA LYS A 4 -3.07 29.15 -18.50
C LYS A 4 -1.75 28.37 -18.56
N ILE A 5 -0.64 28.99 -18.97
CA ILE A 5 0.66 28.29 -19.11
C ILE A 5 1.40 28.24 -17.76
N TRP A 6 1.16 29.21 -16.88
CA TRP A 6 1.83 29.29 -15.58
C TRP A 6 1.33 28.27 -14.54
N THR A 7 0.05 27.88 -14.59
CA THR A 7 -0.51 26.89 -13.64
C THR A 7 -0.03 25.47 -13.90
N GLY A 8 0.25 25.08 -15.16
CA GLY A 8 0.73 23.74 -15.48
C GLY A 8 2.15 23.45 -14.97
N ILE A 9 3.02 24.47 -14.95
CA ILE A 9 4.42 24.32 -14.50
C ILE A 9 4.49 24.20 -12.97
N ALA A 10 3.61 24.89 -12.23
CA ALA A 10 3.59 24.82 -10.77
C ALA A 10 3.17 23.44 -10.24
N LEU A 11 2.21 22.78 -10.91
CA LEU A 11 1.73 21.45 -10.54
C LEU A 11 2.79 20.36 -10.76
N ALA A 12 3.53 20.43 -11.87
CA ALA A 12 4.62 19.48 -12.14
C ALA A 12 5.77 19.63 -11.11
N ALA A 13 6.11 20.86 -10.71
CA ALA A 13 7.13 21.10 -9.69
C ALA A 13 6.74 20.58 -8.30
N ALA A 14 5.46 20.69 -7.93
CA ALA A 14 4.96 20.18 -6.64
C ALA A 14 5.01 18.64 -6.56
N VAL A 15 4.67 17.93 -7.64
CA VAL A 15 4.73 16.46 -7.69
C VAL A 15 6.17 15.96 -7.59
N ILE A 16 7.12 16.63 -8.26
CA ILE A 16 8.55 16.28 -8.20
C ILE A 16 9.10 16.56 -6.79
N ALA A 17 8.75 17.69 -6.18
CA ALA A 17 9.20 18.03 -4.83
C ALA A 17 8.67 17.04 -3.78
N MET A 18 7.44 16.58 -3.93
CA MET A 18 6.82 15.63 -3.00
C MET A 18 7.41 14.22 -3.14
N GLY A 19 7.71 13.78 -4.37
CA GLY A 19 8.43 12.52 -4.61
C GLY A 19 9.86 12.55 -4.08
N TRP A 20 10.58 13.66 -4.24
CA TRP A 20 11.94 13.82 -3.69
C TRP A 20 11.94 13.85 -2.16
N TRP A 21 11.01 14.58 -1.55
CA TRP A 21 10.89 14.63 -0.10
C TRP A 21 10.55 13.27 0.51
N TRP A 22 9.73 12.46 -0.18
CA TRP A 22 9.42 11.10 0.24
C TRP A 22 10.65 10.20 0.16
N LEU A 23 11.41 10.23 -0.94
CA LEU A 23 12.62 9.43 -1.10
C LEU A 23 13.69 9.77 -0.05
N GLU A 24 13.90 11.07 0.22
CA GLU A 24 14.84 11.57 1.24
C GLU A 24 14.46 11.12 2.66
N ARG A 25 13.17 10.95 2.94
CA ARG A 25 12.69 10.48 4.25
C ARG A 25 12.84 8.97 4.41
N SER A 26 12.64 8.21 3.34
CA SER A 26 12.76 6.75 3.32
C SER A 26 14.20 6.25 3.49
N THR A 27 15.20 7.07 3.15
CA THR A 27 16.63 6.74 3.27
C THR A 27 17.29 7.31 4.51
N ARG A 28 16.57 8.04 5.38
CA ARG A 28 17.15 8.51 6.64
C ARG A 28 17.37 7.31 7.58
N PRO A 29 18.61 7.05 8.03
CA PRO A 29 18.82 6.09 9.09
C PRO A 29 18.03 6.54 10.33
N ALA A 30 17.40 5.58 11.03
CA ALA A 30 16.67 5.86 12.26
C ALA A 30 17.56 6.67 13.22
N PRO A 31 17.02 7.69 13.91
CA PRO A 31 17.80 8.46 14.86
C PRO A 31 18.35 7.50 15.91
N ALA A 32 19.68 7.39 15.96
CA ALA A 32 20.35 6.65 17.02
C ALA A 32 19.84 7.20 18.36
N THR A 33 19.25 6.30 19.16
CA THR A 33 18.82 6.57 20.53
C THR A 33 19.90 7.35 21.27
N SER A 34 19.50 8.47 21.87
CA SER A 34 20.37 9.47 22.46
C SER A 34 21.39 8.90 23.46
N PRO A 35 22.62 9.45 23.47
CA PRO A 35 23.58 9.13 24.52
C PRO A 35 23.19 9.83 25.83
N VAL A 36 23.46 9.10 26.91
CA VAL A 36 23.42 9.53 28.30
C VAL A 36 24.29 10.78 28.52
N HIS A 37 23.80 11.68 29.36
CA HIS A 37 24.51 12.84 29.92
C HIS A 37 25.95 12.52 30.33
N GLU A 38 26.94 13.27 29.83
CA GLU A 38 28.16 13.54 30.61
C GLU A 38 28.76 14.91 30.24
N LEU A 39 28.81 15.79 31.24
CA LEU A 39 29.54 17.05 31.23
C LEU A 39 31.06 16.75 31.21
N ALA A 40 31.76 17.12 30.14
CA ALA A 40 33.21 17.26 30.19
C ALA A 40 33.71 18.36 29.26
N LEU A 41 34.59 19.19 29.82
CA LEU A 41 35.19 20.39 29.28
C LEU A 41 36.11 20.11 28.07
N GLN A 42 36.20 21.10 27.19
CA GLN A 42 37.35 21.47 26.35
C GLN A 42 38.38 20.37 26.05
N SER A 43 38.42 19.91 24.80
CA SER A 43 39.67 19.51 24.13
C SER A 43 39.48 19.49 22.61
N VAL A 44 40.36 20.18 21.90
CA VAL A 44 40.47 20.15 20.44
C VAL A 44 40.80 18.72 20.00
N PRO A 45 40.05 18.10 19.06
CA PRO A 45 40.37 16.75 18.63
C PRO A 45 41.67 16.74 17.79
N PRO A 46 42.59 15.79 18.02
CA PRO A 46 43.78 15.63 17.19
C PRO A 46 43.39 15.14 15.79
N ALA A 47 44.16 15.55 14.79
CA ALA A 47 43.97 15.13 13.39
C ALA A 47 43.99 13.60 13.27
N LEU A 48 42.94 13.05 12.65
CA LEU A 48 42.81 11.62 12.39
C LEU A 48 43.94 11.13 11.47
N PRO A 49 44.62 10.01 11.79
CA PRO A 49 45.56 9.39 10.86
C PRO A 49 44.83 8.90 9.59
N PRO A 50 45.51 8.86 8.44
CA PRO A 50 44.90 8.42 7.19
C PRO A 50 44.42 6.96 7.30
N LEU A 51 43.18 6.73 6.88
CA LEU A 51 42.58 5.40 6.82
C LEU A 51 43.31 4.53 5.76
N PRO A 52 43.55 3.25 6.03
CA PRO A 52 44.05 2.33 5.01
C PRO A 52 43.03 2.14 3.89
N PRO A 53 43.47 1.84 2.66
CA PRO A 53 42.56 1.58 1.55
C PRO A 53 41.69 0.34 1.82
N PRO A 54 40.46 0.31 1.30
CA PRO A 54 39.56 -0.83 1.49
C PRO A 54 40.15 -2.10 0.87
N PRO A 55 39.90 -3.28 1.47
CA PRO A 55 40.32 -4.55 0.89
C PRO A 55 39.64 -4.77 -0.46
N VAL A 56 40.42 -5.21 -1.44
CA VAL A 56 39.93 -5.59 -2.78
C VAL A 56 39.05 -6.84 -2.64
N PRO A 57 37.86 -6.90 -3.26
CA PRO A 57 37.05 -8.10 -3.23
C PRO A 57 37.82 -9.26 -3.86
N VAL A 58 38.03 -10.32 -3.09
CA VAL A 58 38.51 -11.59 -3.61
C VAL A 58 37.36 -12.22 -4.37
N GLU A 59 37.54 -12.42 -5.67
CA GLU A 59 36.61 -13.18 -6.51
C GLU A 59 36.64 -14.63 -6.02
N THR A 60 35.62 -15.02 -5.26
CA THR A 60 35.40 -16.42 -4.90
C THR A 60 34.80 -17.11 -6.12
N GLU A 61 35.67 -17.70 -6.93
CA GLU A 61 35.33 -18.68 -7.95
C GLU A 61 34.51 -19.81 -7.30
N SER A 62 33.22 -19.92 -7.66
CA SER A 62 32.42 -21.10 -7.32
C SER A 62 32.81 -22.25 -8.23
N PRO A 63 33.23 -23.41 -7.70
CA PRO A 63 33.51 -24.57 -8.52
C PRO A 63 32.20 -25.15 -9.07
N SER A 64 32.16 -25.28 -10.38
CA SER A 64 31.25 -26.20 -11.07
C SER A 64 31.75 -27.62 -10.86
N ASP A 65 30.94 -28.47 -10.23
CA ASP A 65 31.13 -29.92 -10.26
C ASP A 65 29.77 -30.64 -10.29
N ASN A 66 29.40 -31.07 -11.49
CA ASN A 66 29.23 -32.46 -11.92
C ASN A 66 28.46 -33.47 -11.04
N LEU A 67 27.64 -34.25 -11.76
CA LEU A 67 27.30 -35.68 -11.63
C LEU A 67 25.88 -36.07 -11.19
N ALA A 68 25.20 -36.60 -12.20
CA ALA A 68 24.14 -37.60 -12.22
C ALA A 68 24.06 -38.54 -11.00
N ALA A 69 22.84 -38.68 -10.48
CA ALA A 69 22.38 -39.91 -9.84
C ALA A 69 20.90 -40.13 -10.17
N THR A 70 20.66 -40.89 -11.24
CA THR A 70 19.39 -41.53 -11.54
C THR A 70 19.14 -42.60 -10.47
N HIS A 71 18.19 -42.38 -9.56
CA HIS A 71 17.69 -43.45 -8.69
C HIS A 71 16.25 -43.79 -9.08
N THR A 72 16.14 -44.72 -10.03
CA THR A 72 14.95 -45.55 -10.22
C THR A 72 14.91 -46.57 -9.10
N SER A 73 14.00 -46.40 -8.14
CA SER A 73 13.55 -47.48 -7.27
C SER A 73 12.06 -47.70 -7.51
N ASN A 74 11.79 -48.79 -8.24
CA ASN A 74 10.52 -49.48 -8.24
C ASN A 74 10.14 -49.84 -6.80
N ALA A 75 8.92 -49.51 -6.38
CA ALA A 75 8.22 -50.27 -5.35
C ALA A 75 6.84 -50.63 -5.89
N THR A 76 6.67 -51.93 -6.11
CA THR A 76 5.47 -52.59 -6.59
C THR A 76 4.37 -52.62 -5.52
N ILE A 77 3.17 -52.32 -6.01
CA ILE A 77 1.79 -52.45 -5.52
C ILE A 77 1.53 -53.72 -4.67
N ALA A 78 0.75 -53.59 -3.56
CA ALA A 78 -0.55 -54.26 -3.27
C ALA A 78 -0.85 -54.36 -1.74
N PRO A 79 -2.08 -54.72 -1.31
CA PRO A 79 -3.30 -53.92 -1.34
C PRO A 79 -4.04 -53.90 0.03
N THR A 80 -5.19 -53.21 0.08
CA THR A 80 -6.29 -53.47 1.02
C THR A 80 -6.09 -53.04 2.48
N GLY A 81 -6.39 -51.77 2.73
CA GLY A 81 -7.04 -51.36 3.97
C GLY A 81 -8.19 -50.44 3.59
N ASP A 82 -9.43 -50.90 3.77
CA ASP A 82 -10.66 -50.10 3.69
C ASP A 82 -10.64 -49.03 4.80
N GLN A 83 -9.82 -48.00 4.62
CA GLN A 83 -9.93 -46.78 5.39
C GLN A 83 -10.85 -45.88 4.56
N PRO A 84 -12.11 -45.65 4.98
CA PRO A 84 -12.93 -44.65 4.32
C PRO A 84 -12.13 -43.35 4.36
N ALA A 85 -11.74 -42.87 3.17
CA ALA A 85 -11.28 -41.51 3.02
C ALA A 85 -12.41 -40.65 3.60
N LEU A 86 -12.17 -40.13 4.80
CA LEU A 86 -13.00 -39.07 5.34
C LEU A 86 -12.79 -37.94 4.35
N GLU A 87 -13.72 -37.83 3.39
CA GLU A 87 -13.85 -36.69 2.50
C GLU A 87 -13.93 -35.49 3.43
N GLU A 88 -12.80 -34.79 3.60
CA GLU A 88 -12.81 -33.54 4.34
C GLU A 88 -13.84 -32.64 3.63
N PRO A 89 -14.79 -32.06 4.36
CA PRO A 89 -15.87 -31.31 3.74
C PRO A 89 -15.24 -30.16 2.94
N LEU A 90 -15.38 -30.22 1.61
CA LEU A 90 -14.95 -29.23 0.61
C LEU A 90 -15.54 -27.81 0.84
N SER A 91 -16.29 -27.58 1.93
CA SER A 91 -17.08 -26.38 2.18
C SER A 91 -16.30 -25.16 2.67
N ASN A 92 -14.96 -25.19 2.75
CA ASN A 92 -14.18 -24.07 3.31
C ASN A 92 -13.13 -23.47 2.37
N VAL A 93 -13.03 -23.90 1.11
CA VAL A 93 -12.10 -23.27 0.16
C VAL A 93 -12.69 -21.93 -0.28
N LEU A 94 -11.98 -20.85 0.04
CA LEU A 94 -12.34 -19.51 -0.43
C LEU A 94 -12.05 -19.37 -1.92
N PRO A 95 -12.91 -18.66 -2.67
CA PRO A 95 -12.63 -18.38 -4.07
C PRO A 95 -11.38 -17.50 -4.19
N THR A 96 -10.57 -17.80 -5.18
CA THR A 96 -9.45 -16.94 -5.62
C THR A 96 -9.97 -15.75 -6.40
N ALA A 97 -9.17 -14.68 -6.49
CA ALA A 97 -9.51 -13.53 -7.33
C ALA A 97 -9.77 -13.95 -8.80
N GLY A 98 -8.96 -14.87 -9.33
CA GLY A 98 -9.11 -15.41 -10.69
C GLY A 98 -10.43 -16.16 -10.90
N GLU A 99 -10.89 -16.94 -9.91
CA GLU A 99 -12.18 -17.63 -9.99
C GLU A 99 -13.35 -16.63 -10.02
N ILE A 100 -13.32 -15.60 -9.17
CA ILE A 100 -14.35 -14.54 -9.17
C ILE A 100 -14.39 -13.82 -10.53
N LEU A 101 -13.22 -13.53 -11.12
CA LEU A 101 -13.13 -12.88 -12.43
C LEU A 101 -13.63 -13.76 -13.59
N ALA A 102 -13.55 -15.08 -13.44
CA ALA A 102 -14.01 -16.04 -14.44
C ALA A 102 -15.52 -16.29 -14.39
N GLU A 103 -16.23 -15.80 -13.37
CA GLU A 103 -17.67 -15.98 -13.22
C GLU A 103 -18.43 -15.28 -14.37
N PRO A 104 -19.21 -16.02 -15.18
CA PRO A 104 -19.90 -15.44 -16.31
C PRO A 104 -21.16 -14.68 -15.88
N GLY A 105 -21.45 -13.58 -16.57
CA GLY A 105 -22.76 -12.93 -16.55
C GLY A 105 -22.96 -11.81 -15.54
N ASP A 106 -21.95 -11.49 -14.73
CA ASP A 106 -21.97 -10.30 -13.88
C ASP A 106 -21.40 -9.06 -14.60
N ASP A 107 -21.93 -7.89 -14.26
CA ASP A 107 -21.34 -6.62 -14.65
C ASP A 107 -20.05 -6.34 -13.86
N TYR A 108 -19.19 -5.47 -14.39
CA TYR A 108 -17.89 -5.17 -13.77
C TYR A 108 -18.00 -4.62 -12.35
N VAL A 109 -19.10 -3.93 -12.01
CA VAL A 109 -19.31 -3.37 -10.67
C VAL A 109 -19.60 -4.49 -9.66
N LYS A 110 -20.44 -5.46 -10.01
CA LYS A 110 -20.70 -6.65 -9.19
C LYS A 110 -19.44 -7.49 -9.00
N ILE A 111 -18.65 -7.68 -10.05
CA ILE A 111 -17.37 -8.40 -9.96
C ILE A 111 -16.44 -7.64 -8.99
N ALA A 112 -16.33 -6.32 -9.12
CA ALA A 112 -15.52 -5.50 -8.21
C ALA A 112 -16.02 -5.57 -6.75
N GLN A 113 -17.34 -5.63 -6.52
CA GLN A 113 -17.91 -5.80 -5.18
C GLN A 113 -17.60 -7.19 -4.59
N LYS A 114 -17.66 -8.26 -5.40
CA LYS A 114 -17.26 -9.62 -4.98
C LYS A 114 -15.78 -9.68 -4.62
N LEU A 115 -14.92 -9.10 -5.45
CA LEU A 115 -13.50 -8.97 -5.15
C LEU A 115 -13.27 -8.14 -3.89
N GLY A 116 -14.01 -7.05 -3.70
CA GLY A 116 -14.00 -6.27 -2.47
C GLY A 116 -14.38 -7.08 -1.23
N ALA A 117 -15.35 -7.99 -1.33
CA ALA A 117 -15.67 -8.90 -0.24
C ALA A 117 -14.51 -9.86 0.08
N LEU A 118 -13.80 -10.35 -0.95
CA LEU A 118 -12.59 -11.16 -0.78
C LEU A 118 -11.44 -10.36 -0.13
N VAL A 119 -11.26 -9.08 -0.51
CA VAL A 119 -10.29 -8.16 0.12
C VAL A 119 -10.54 -8.03 1.63
N LEU A 120 -11.80 -8.06 2.07
CA LEU A 120 -12.19 -7.94 3.48
C LEU A 120 -12.17 -9.28 4.23
N ASP A 121 -12.04 -10.42 3.56
CA ASP A 121 -12.04 -11.73 4.22
C ASP A 121 -10.67 -12.03 4.84
N SER A 122 -10.60 -12.01 6.17
CA SER A 122 -9.38 -12.29 6.93
C SER A 122 -8.89 -13.73 6.82
N ARG A 123 -9.70 -14.64 6.28
CA ARG A 123 -9.31 -16.04 6.03
C ARG A 123 -8.55 -16.20 4.72
N ALA A 124 -8.69 -15.26 3.78
CA ALA A 124 -7.90 -15.26 2.55
C ALA A 124 -6.46 -14.84 2.83
N SER A 125 -5.49 -15.42 2.09
CA SER A 125 -4.09 -15.02 2.20
C SER A 125 -3.91 -13.55 1.82
N ILE A 126 -2.87 -12.91 2.34
CA ILE A 126 -2.60 -11.50 2.03
C ILE A 126 -2.33 -11.30 0.54
N GLU A 127 -1.71 -12.28 -0.12
CA GLU A 127 -1.45 -12.28 -1.57
C GLU A 127 -2.76 -12.28 -2.37
N ASN A 128 -3.70 -13.18 -2.05
CA ASN A 128 -4.98 -13.27 -2.73
C ASN A 128 -5.83 -12.00 -2.50
N ARG A 129 -5.74 -11.41 -1.29
CA ARG A 129 -6.41 -10.14 -0.97
C ARG A 129 -5.81 -8.97 -1.75
N ARG A 130 -4.49 -8.90 -1.91
CA ARG A 130 -3.82 -7.86 -2.72
C ARG A 130 -4.15 -8.00 -4.20
N GLU A 131 -4.16 -9.22 -4.72
CA GLU A 131 -4.57 -9.50 -6.09
C GLU A 131 -6.03 -9.07 -6.32
N ALA A 132 -6.94 -9.48 -5.43
CA ALA A 132 -8.34 -9.05 -5.47
C ALA A 132 -8.48 -7.52 -5.42
N LEU A 133 -7.69 -6.85 -4.59
CA LEU A 133 -7.68 -5.40 -4.50
C LEU A 133 -7.22 -4.74 -5.80
N ALA A 134 -6.12 -5.21 -6.40
CA ALA A 134 -5.62 -4.69 -7.66
C ALA A 134 -6.68 -4.79 -8.77
N HIS A 135 -7.38 -5.93 -8.85
CA HIS A 135 -8.50 -6.08 -9.78
C HIS A 135 -9.69 -5.18 -9.45
N THR A 136 -10.02 -5.03 -8.16
CA THR A 136 -11.09 -4.11 -7.70
C THR A 136 -10.79 -2.67 -8.13
N LEU A 137 -9.55 -2.20 -7.94
CA LEU A 137 -9.13 -0.86 -8.34
C LEU A 137 -9.26 -0.64 -9.85
N ASN A 138 -8.85 -1.62 -10.65
CA ASN A 138 -8.97 -1.58 -12.11
C ASN A 138 -10.44 -1.58 -12.58
N LEU A 139 -11.30 -2.39 -11.96
CA LEU A 139 -12.71 -2.50 -12.33
C LEU A 139 -13.57 -1.35 -11.79
N SER A 140 -13.08 -0.62 -10.78
CA SER A 140 -13.80 0.51 -10.18
C SER A 140 -13.84 1.79 -11.04
N VAL A 141 -13.16 1.83 -12.19
CA VAL A 141 -13.10 3.02 -13.05
C VAL A 141 -14.51 3.46 -13.47
N GLY A 142 -14.87 4.70 -13.14
CA GLY A 142 -16.21 5.28 -13.37
C GLY A 142 -17.25 4.94 -12.30
N HIS A 143 -16.93 4.04 -11.37
CA HIS A 143 -17.77 3.60 -10.25
C HIS A 143 -17.00 3.66 -8.92
N GLU A 144 -16.00 4.54 -8.81
CA GLU A 144 -15.03 4.52 -7.71
C GLU A 144 -15.71 4.75 -6.35
N ALA A 145 -16.67 5.67 -6.30
CA ALA A 145 -17.41 5.98 -5.08
C ALA A 145 -18.26 4.80 -4.59
N GLU A 146 -18.85 4.05 -5.51
CA GLU A 146 -19.71 2.90 -5.20
C GLU A 146 -18.89 1.71 -4.69
N VAL A 147 -17.69 1.52 -5.24
CA VAL A 147 -16.85 0.36 -4.94
C VAL A 147 -15.85 0.63 -3.81
N LEU A 148 -15.12 1.75 -3.85
CA LEU A 148 -13.95 1.96 -2.98
C LEU A 148 -14.29 2.62 -1.64
N ILE A 149 -15.30 3.50 -1.59
CA ILE A 149 -15.69 4.15 -0.32
C ILE A 149 -16.18 3.11 0.72
N PRO A 150 -17.04 2.14 0.37
CA PRO A 150 -17.42 1.09 1.32
C PRO A 150 -16.23 0.31 1.87
N LEU A 151 -15.25 -0.02 1.03
CA LEU A 151 -14.04 -0.75 1.44
C LEU A 151 -13.22 0.04 2.46
N VAL A 152 -12.95 1.31 2.19
CA VAL A 152 -12.16 2.18 3.09
C VAL A 152 -12.89 2.40 4.43
N LYS A 153 -14.23 2.34 4.45
CA LYS A 153 -15.01 2.45 5.68
C LYS A 153 -15.05 1.18 6.52
N ASP A 154 -14.79 0.01 5.92
CA ASP A 154 -14.87 -1.26 6.63
C ASP A 154 -13.63 -1.50 7.50
N LEU A 155 -13.82 -1.63 8.82
CA LEU A 155 -12.74 -1.82 9.79
C LEU A 155 -11.97 -3.15 9.60
N ARG A 156 -12.50 -4.11 8.83
CA ARG A 156 -11.80 -5.36 8.50
C ARG A 156 -10.72 -5.18 7.45
N LEU A 157 -10.75 -4.08 6.69
CA LEU A 157 -9.68 -3.74 5.75
C LEU A 157 -8.41 -3.39 6.54
N PRO A 158 -7.27 -4.06 6.32
CA PRO A 158 -6.00 -3.71 6.94
C PRO A 158 -5.52 -2.34 6.47
N ASP A 159 -4.81 -1.62 7.33
CA ASP A 159 -4.33 -0.27 7.00
C ASP A 159 -3.38 -0.25 5.81
N GLU A 160 -2.57 -1.29 5.60
CA GLU A 160 -1.73 -1.42 4.40
C GLU A 160 -2.56 -1.42 3.10
N LEU A 161 -3.67 -2.16 3.08
CA LEU A 161 -4.57 -2.19 1.90
C LEU A 161 -5.36 -0.88 1.77
N ALA A 162 -5.68 -0.22 2.90
CA ALA A 162 -6.29 1.11 2.87
C ALA A 162 -5.31 2.15 2.29
N GLU A 163 -4.02 2.05 2.62
CA GLU A 163 -2.97 2.89 2.03
C GLU A 163 -2.85 2.71 0.52
N ASP A 164 -2.96 1.47 0.01
CA ASP A 164 -2.96 1.19 -1.42
C ASP A 164 -4.15 1.85 -2.12
N ILE A 165 -5.36 1.75 -1.54
CA ILE A 165 -6.56 2.41 -2.08
C ILE A 165 -6.39 3.94 -2.10
N LEU A 166 -5.88 4.53 -1.01
CA LEU A 166 -5.69 5.98 -0.91
C LEU A 166 -4.61 6.46 -1.89
N SER A 167 -3.54 5.70 -2.08
CA SER A 167 -2.48 6.03 -3.02
C SER A 167 -2.98 5.99 -4.46
N GLU A 168 -3.78 4.99 -4.82
CA GLU A 168 -4.39 4.90 -6.16
C GLU A 168 -5.44 6.00 -6.39
N ALA A 169 -6.14 6.45 -5.34
CA ALA A 169 -7.09 7.55 -5.44
C ALA A 169 -6.45 8.87 -5.91
N LEU A 170 -5.14 9.06 -5.72
CA LEU A 170 -4.42 10.25 -6.21
C LEU A 170 -4.50 10.39 -7.75
N ASN A 171 -4.72 9.29 -8.47
CA ASN A 171 -4.90 9.26 -9.93
C ASN A 171 -6.34 9.53 -10.38
N ARG A 172 -7.26 9.83 -9.44
CA ARG A 172 -8.71 9.99 -9.70
C ARG A 172 -9.15 11.45 -9.59
N PRO A 173 -10.37 11.82 -10.01
CA PRO A 173 -10.86 13.20 -9.91
C PRO A 173 -10.84 13.75 -8.46
N LEU A 174 -10.48 15.02 -8.28
CA LEU A 174 -10.33 15.67 -6.96
C LEU A 174 -11.58 15.53 -6.07
N ARG A 175 -12.77 15.58 -6.67
CA ARG A 175 -14.05 15.40 -5.94
C ARG A 175 -14.11 14.04 -5.26
N PHE A 176 -13.75 12.97 -5.97
CA PHE A 176 -13.69 11.63 -5.42
C PHE A 176 -12.59 11.50 -4.36
N GLN A 177 -11.40 12.06 -4.60
CA GLN A 177 -10.32 12.07 -3.62
C GLN A 177 -10.78 12.65 -2.27
N ALA A 178 -11.45 13.82 -2.31
CA ALA A 178 -11.97 14.46 -1.11
C ALA A 178 -12.97 13.57 -0.35
N ASP A 179 -13.89 12.92 -1.07
CA ASP A 179 -14.90 12.04 -0.48
C ASP A 179 -14.29 10.76 0.11
N LEU A 180 -13.31 10.18 -0.56
CA LEU A 180 -12.61 9.00 -0.06
C LEU A 180 -11.78 9.31 1.19
N TYR A 181 -10.99 10.38 1.15
CA TYR A 181 -10.09 10.75 2.25
C TYR A 181 -10.85 11.23 3.49
N ILE A 182 -12.01 11.89 3.34
CA ILE A 182 -12.81 12.28 4.51
C ILE A 182 -13.42 11.05 5.20
N GLU A 183 -13.86 10.05 4.43
CA GLU A 183 -14.37 8.80 4.99
C GLU A 183 -13.24 7.98 5.61
N ALA A 184 -12.06 7.95 5.00
CA ALA A 184 -10.86 7.36 5.58
C ALA A 184 -10.48 8.01 6.91
N LEU A 185 -10.55 9.34 7.04
CA LEU A 185 -10.23 10.03 8.29
C LEU A 185 -11.14 9.60 9.44
N VAL A 186 -12.39 9.27 9.15
CA VAL A 186 -13.37 8.83 10.15
C VAL A 186 -13.08 7.42 10.65
N THR A 187 -12.61 6.52 9.78
CA THR A 187 -12.45 5.10 10.09
C THR A 187 -11.01 4.69 10.40
N ARG A 188 -10.02 5.39 9.85
CA ARG A 188 -8.59 5.09 9.94
C ARG A 188 -7.92 5.99 10.97
N THR A 189 -7.74 5.47 12.18
CA THR A 189 -7.23 6.24 13.33
C THR A 189 -5.77 5.98 13.67
N THR A 190 -5.08 5.12 12.91
CA THR A 190 -3.64 4.91 13.13
C THR A 190 -2.88 6.23 12.90
N PRO A 191 -1.93 6.60 13.78
CA PRO A 191 -1.30 7.93 13.75
C PRO A 191 -0.67 8.26 12.39
N GLU A 192 0.02 7.31 11.79
CA GLU A 192 0.74 7.45 10.52
C GLU A 192 -0.23 7.69 9.36
N LEU A 193 -1.25 6.83 9.25
CA LEU A 193 -2.26 6.91 8.19
C LEU A 193 -3.14 8.15 8.36
N SER A 194 -3.56 8.46 9.60
CA SER A 194 -4.31 9.67 9.92
C SER A 194 -3.55 10.92 9.54
N LEU A 195 -2.24 11.01 9.86
CA LEU A 195 -1.41 12.13 9.46
C LEU A 195 -1.35 12.27 7.93
N ARG A 196 -1.15 11.18 7.19
CA ARG A 196 -1.13 11.19 5.72
C ARG A 196 -2.46 11.67 5.14
N ILE A 197 -3.57 11.18 5.68
CA ILE A 197 -4.92 11.60 5.26
C ILE A 197 -5.09 13.11 5.48
N ARG A 198 -4.74 13.62 6.66
CA ARG A 198 -4.85 15.07 6.96
C ARG A 198 -3.96 15.93 6.08
N GLN A 199 -2.74 15.48 5.77
CA GLN A 199 -1.84 16.19 4.86
C GLN A 199 -2.45 16.31 3.46
N HIS A 200 -3.06 15.23 2.95
CA HIS A 200 -3.73 15.28 1.65
C HIS A 200 -4.98 16.17 1.68
N LEU A 201 -5.78 16.12 2.76
CA LEU A 201 -6.93 17.01 2.92
C LEU A 201 -6.50 18.49 3.00
N ALA A 202 -5.40 18.80 3.69
CA ALA A 202 -4.82 20.13 3.72
C ALA A 202 -4.45 20.61 2.32
N PHE A 203 -3.78 19.74 1.54
CA PHE A 203 -3.44 19.99 0.14
C PHE A 203 -4.70 20.27 -0.72
N LEU A 204 -5.74 19.43 -0.63
CA LEU A 204 -6.98 19.62 -1.40
C LEU A 204 -7.68 20.94 -1.08
N THR A 205 -7.59 21.41 0.17
CA THR A 205 -8.25 22.64 0.61
C THR A 205 -7.40 23.91 0.48
N ASP A 206 -6.12 23.79 0.09
CA ASP A 206 -5.12 24.86 0.15
C ASP A 206 -5.13 25.58 1.52
N GLY A 207 -5.18 24.77 2.59
CA GLY A 207 -5.44 25.23 3.96
C GLY A 207 -4.54 24.58 5.01
N PRO A 208 -4.59 25.05 6.27
CA PRO A 208 -3.87 24.42 7.37
C PRO A 208 -4.47 23.06 7.75
N ASP A 209 -3.71 22.24 8.50
CA ASP A 209 -4.24 21.02 9.14
C ASP A 209 -5.36 21.40 10.14
N LEU A 210 -6.58 20.91 9.89
CA LEU A 210 -7.75 21.14 10.73
C LEU A 210 -7.92 20.09 11.85
N GLY A 211 -6.93 19.21 12.02
CA GLY A 211 -6.92 18.17 13.06
C GLY A 211 -7.70 16.90 12.67
N PRO A 212 -7.84 15.95 13.59
CA PRO A 212 -8.39 14.62 13.28
C PRO A 212 -9.92 14.61 13.09
N THR A 213 -10.60 15.72 13.36
CA THR A 213 -12.07 15.75 13.38
C THR A 213 -12.64 16.04 11.98
N SER A 214 -13.44 15.13 11.45
CA SER A 214 -14.01 15.24 10.09
C SER A 214 -14.96 16.43 9.88
N SER A 215 -15.58 16.96 10.93
CA SER A 215 -16.52 18.09 10.82
C SER A 215 -15.87 19.36 10.29
N ALA A 216 -14.66 19.68 10.75
CA ALA A 216 -13.91 20.85 10.28
C ALA A 216 -13.52 20.71 8.80
N TRP A 217 -13.08 19.51 8.41
CA TRP A 217 -12.70 19.20 7.03
C TRP A 217 -13.87 19.26 6.05
N ARG A 218 -15.05 18.76 6.42
CA ARG A 218 -16.23 18.78 5.53
C ARG A 218 -16.60 20.21 5.08
N GLY A 219 -16.53 21.18 5.98
CA GLY A 219 -16.78 22.59 5.66
C GLY A 219 -15.75 23.17 4.68
N ALA A 220 -14.46 22.92 4.93
CA ALA A 220 -13.38 23.36 4.06
C ALA A 220 -13.43 22.71 2.67
N LEU A 221 -13.70 21.39 2.61
CA LEU A 221 -13.87 20.65 1.36
C LEU A 221 -15.08 21.12 0.56
N ALA A 222 -16.21 21.43 1.21
CA ALA A 222 -17.38 21.96 0.51
C ALA A 222 -17.07 23.28 -0.20
N LYS A 223 -16.29 24.16 0.45
CA LYS A 223 -15.81 25.41 -0.15
C LYS A 223 -14.83 25.15 -1.31
N ALA A 224 -13.88 24.24 -1.14
CA ALA A 224 -12.90 23.91 -2.18
C ALA A 224 -13.55 23.27 -3.42
N LYS A 225 -14.49 22.34 -3.21
CA LYS A 225 -15.24 21.64 -4.28
C LYS A 225 -16.00 22.57 -5.21
N ALA A 226 -16.44 23.73 -4.72
CA ALA A 226 -17.13 24.74 -5.53
C ALA A 226 -16.22 25.33 -6.63
N GLY A 227 -14.90 25.23 -6.49
CA GLY A 227 -13.92 25.69 -7.49
C GLY A 227 -13.32 24.57 -8.36
N TRP A 228 -13.69 23.30 -8.13
CA TRP A 228 -13.26 22.18 -8.96
C TRP A 228 -14.27 22.00 -10.09
N GLU A 229 -13.99 22.57 -11.26
CA GLU A 229 -14.71 22.29 -12.51
C GLU A 229 -14.16 21.00 -13.15
#